data_AF-A0A8C7YGX8-F1
#
_entry.id   AF-A0A8C7YGX8-F1
#
_cell.length_a   1.000
_cell.length_b   1.000
_cell.length_c   1.000
_cell.angle_alpha   90.00
_cell.angle_beta   90.00
_cell.angle_gamma   90.00
#
_symmetry.space_group_name_H-M   'P 1'
#
loop_
_entity.id
_entity.type
_entity.pdbx_description
1 polymer ?
#
loop_
_entity_poly.entity_id
_entity_poly.type
_entity_poly.pdbx_seq_one_letter_code
_entity_poly.pdbx_strand_id
1 'polypeptide(L)'
;WDWTTHRKLQSLALGEDGAIPLEIRFLHDPSATEGYVGCALRGNVFRFYKRAAGDWAAEKVISVPSKKVEGWMLPEMPSLITDILISLDDRFLYFSNWLHGDIRQYDITDRRNPKLVGQVFLGGSIIRDGPVKVLEDPENQEQPPPCFIKGKRVPGGPQMLQLSLDGRRLYVTTSLFSGWDRQFYPEMIREGSVMMQIDVDSVNGGLSLNQNFLVDFGKEPDGPALAHELRYPGGDCTSDIWL
;
A
#
# COMPACT_ATOMS: atom_id res chain seq x y z
N TRP A 1 -20.07 -12.25 6.24
CA TRP A 1 -21.34 -11.93 6.92
C TRP A 1 -22.47 -12.20 5.95
N ASP A 2 -23.68 -12.50 6.45
CA ASP A 2 -24.89 -12.40 5.64
C ASP A 2 -25.41 -10.98 5.78
N TRP A 3 -25.43 -10.25 4.67
CA TRP A 3 -25.85 -8.85 4.64
C TRP A 3 -27.37 -8.69 4.80
N THR A 4 -28.18 -9.65 4.37
CA THR A 4 -29.65 -9.56 4.49
C THR A 4 -30.09 -9.81 5.93
N THR A 5 -29.48 -10.80 6.59
CA THR A 5 -29.86 -11.19 7.95
C THR A 5 -29.02 -10.54 9.04
N HIS A 6 -27.98 -9.78 8.67
CA HIS A 6 -26.99 -9.16 9.56
C HIS A 6 -26.32 -10.16 10.51
N ARG A 7 -26.08 -11.40 10.05
CA ARG A 7 -25.46 -12.46 10.86
C ARG A 7 -24.02 -12.71 10.46
N LYS A 8 -23.15 -12.88 11.47
CA LYS A 8 -21.79 -13.38 11.25
C LYS A 8 -21.85 -14.87 10.92
N LEU A 9 -21.50 -15.21 9.68
CA LEU A 9 -21.47 -16.61 9.22
C LEU A 9 -20.17 -17.32 9.58
N GLN A 10 -19.03 -16.64 9.42
CA GLN A 10 -17.71 -17.25 9.55
C GLN A 10 -16.69 -16.19 9.98
N SER A 11 -15.62 -16.64 10.64
CA SER A 11 -14.39 -15.89 10.88
C SER A 11 -13.22 -16.72 10.36
N LEU A 12 -12.31 -16.10 9.60
CA LEU A 12 -11.10 -16.74 9.10
C LEU A 12 -9.93 -16.31 9.99
N ALA A 13 -9.20 -17.28 10.55
CA ALA A 13 -7.95 -17.03 11.24
C ALA A 13 -6.80 -17.11 10.23
N LEU A 14 -6.07 -16.00 10.04
CA LEU A 14 -4.94 -15.91 9.10
C LEU A 14 -3.59 -16.30 9.73
N GLY A 15 -3.60 -16.69 11.00
CA GLY A 15 -2.39 -17.02 11.77
C GLY A 15 -1.49 -15.80 12.01
N GLU A 16 -0.24 -16.06 12.42
CA GLU A 16 0.75 -15.01 12.67
C GLU A 16 1.14 -14.24 11.40
N ASP A 17 1.09 -14.90 10.25
CA ASP A 17 1.38 -14.31 8.95
C ASP A 17 0.35 -13.24 8.54
N GLY A 18 -0.88 -13.34 9.04
CA GLY A 18 -1.95 -12.36 8.80
C GLY A 18 -2.15 -11.36 9.93
N ALA A 19 -1.10 -11.08 10.72
CA ALA A 19 -1.17 -10.12 11.81
C ALA A 19 -1.49 -8.69 11.31
N ILE A 20 -2.40 -8.03 12.02
CA ILE A 20 -2.90 -6.67 11.70
C ILE A 20 -3.48 -6.62 10.27
N PRO A 21 -4.59 -7.34 10.00
CA PRO A 21 -5.32 -7.18 8.75
C PRO A 21 -5.97 -5.79 8.74
N LEU A 22 -5.69 -5.00 7.70
CA LEU A 22 -6.20 -3.64 7.54
C LEU A 22 -7.21 -3.62 6.39
N GLU A 23 -6.74 -3.31 5.20
CA GLU A 23 -7.57 -3.05 4.03
C GLU A 23 -8.01 -4.35 3.35
N ILE A 24 -9.32 -4.45 3.12
CA ILE A 24 -9.98 -5.55 2.40
C ILE A 24 -10.46 -5.00 1.06
N ARG A 25 -10.18 -5.72 -0.02
CA ARG A 25 -10.65 -5.40 -1.36
C ARG A 25 -11.20 -6.66 -2.01
N PHE A 26 -12.51 -6.66 -2.29
CA PHE A 26 -13.08 -7.64 -3.22
C PHE A 26 -12.66 -7.27 -4.64
N LEU A 27 -12.73 -8.25 -5.55
CA LEU A 27 -12.70 -7.94 -6.98
C LEU A 27 -13.91 -7.05 -7.35
N HIS A 28 -13.74 -6.24 -8.37
CA HIS A 28 -14.75 -5.32 -8.89
C HIS A 28 -15.84 -6.04 -9.67
N ASP A 29 -15.52 -7.16 -10.31
CA ASP A 29 -16.51 -8.07 -10.90
C ASP A 29 -17.51 -8.53 -9.82
N PRO A 30 -18.79 -8.12 -9.90
CA PRO A 30 -19.78 -8.44 -8.87
C PRO A 30 -20.12 -9.93 -8.79
N SER A 31 -19.75 -10.71 -9.81
CA SER A 31 -19.92 -12.16 -9.82
C SER A 31 -18.78 -12.90 -9.10
N ALA A 32 -17.65 -12.23 -8.88
CA ALA A 32 -16.51 -12.82 -8.20
C ALA A 32 -16.75 -12.95 -6.69
N THR A 33 -16.49 -14.14 -6.16
CA THR A 33 -16.61 -14.43 -4.72
C THR A 33 -15.25 -14.58 -4.07
N GLU A 34 -14.39 -13.60 -4.29
CA GLU A 34 -13.01 -13.57 -3.84
C GLU A 34 -12.47 -12.14 -3.73
N GLY A 35 -11.34 -12.00 -3.05
CA GLY A 35 -10.67 -10.72 -2.86
C GLY A 35 -9.39 -10.90 -2.07
N TYR A 36 -8.83 -9.77 -1.62
CA TYR A 36 -7.55 -9.71 -0.94
C TYR A 36 -7.62 -8.88 0.34
N VAL A 37 -6.76 -9.22 1.29
CA VAL A 37 -6.55 -8.43 2.51
C VAL A 37 -5.06 -8.20 2.72
N GLY A 38 -4.69 -6.94 2.97
CA GLY A 38 -3.34 -6.54 3.35
C GLY A 38 -3.11 -6.74 4.85
N CYS A 39 -2.01 -7.39 5.21
CA CYS A 39 -1.62 -7.66 6.60
C CYS A 39 -0.31 -6.95 6.93
N ALA A 40 -0.40 -5.93 7.78
CA ALA A 40 0.66 -4.93 7.92
C ALA A 40 1.97 -5.52 8.47
N LEU A 41 1.94 -6.11 9.67
CA LEU A 41 3.16 -6.37 10.45
C LEU A 41 4.12 -7.38 9.79
N ARG A 42 3.59 -8.30 8.97
CA ARG A 42 4.38 -9.32 8.26
C ARG A 42 4.57 -9.05 6.78
N GLY A 43 4.06 -7.93 6.26
CA GLY A 43 4.19 -7.59 4.84
C GLY A 43 3.53 -8.62 3.91
N ASN A 44 2.40 -9.18 4.32
CA ASN A 44 1.73 -10.25 3.58
C ASN A 44 0.39 -9.79 2.99
N VAL A 45 0.01 -10.38 1.86
CA VAL A 45 -1.34 -10.28 1.31
C VAL A 45 -1.96 -11.68 1.25
N PHE A 46 -3.19 -11.80 1.74
CA PHE A 46 -3.97 -13.03 1.65
C PHE A 46 -5.09 -12.87 0.64
N ARG A 47 -5.27 -13.88 -0.22
CA ARG A 47 -6.48 -14.04 -1.02
C ARG A 47 -7.52 -14.76 -0.17
N PHE A 48 -8.70 -14.19 -0.01
CA PHE A 48 -9.86 -14.90 0.53
C PHE A 48 -10.83 -15.24 -0.61
N TYR A 49 -11.50 -16.39 -0.52
CA TYR A 49 -12.38 -16.88 -1.58
C TYR A 49 -13.44 -17.83 -1.04
N LYS A 50 -14.59 -17.86 -1.72
CA LYS A 50 -15.68 -18.80 -1.44
C LYS A 50 -15.40 -20.15 -2.11
N ARG A 51 -15.52 -21.24 -1.36
CA ARG A 51 -15.36 -22.61 -1.86
C ARG A 51 -16.66 -23.13 -2.44
N ALA A 52 -16.58 -24.22 -3.20
CA ALA A 52 -17.75 -24.92 -3.74
C ALA A 52 -18.72 -25.40 -2.65
N ALA A 53 -18.22 -25.70 -1.44
CA ALA A 53 -19.04 -26.05 -0.28
C ALA A 53 -19.84 -24.86 0.30
N GLY A 54 -19.62 -23.64 -0.19
CA GLY A 54 -20.33 -22.43 0.20
C GLY A 54 -19.68 -21.63 1.33
N ASP A 55 -18.67 -22.19 2.00
CA ASP A 55 -17.88 -21.52 3.03
C ASP A 55 -16.64 -20.82 2.46
N TRP A 56 -15.99 -19.99 3.27
CA TRP A 56 -14.84 -19.19 2.86
C TRP A 56 -13.53 -19.84 3.29
N ALA A 57 -12.47 -19.59 2.52
CA ALA A 57 -11.09 -19.92 2.86
C ALA A 57 -10.17 -18.73 2.54
N ALA A 58 -8.95 -18.76 3.07
CA ALA A 58 -7.91 -17.79 2.73
C ALA A 58 -6.56 -18.47 2.57
N GLU A 59 -5.74 -17.95 1.67
CA GLU A 59 -4.37 -18.39 1.43
C GLU A 59 -3.44 -17.18 1.26
N LYS A 60 -2.20 -17.29 1.76
CA LYS A 60 -1.17 -16.25 1.57
C LYS A 60 -0.69 -16.31 0.12
N VAL A 61 -0.69 -15.17 -0.56
CA VAL A 61 -0.36 -15.07 -2.00
C VAL A 61 0.78 -14.09 -2.30
N ILE A 62 1.04 -13.13 -1.41
CA ILE A 62 2.19 -12.22 -1.50
C ILE A 62 2.87 -12.16 -0.13
N SER A 63 4.20 -12.11 -0.13
CA SER A 63 5.03 -11.97 1.07
C SER A 63 6.21 -11.06 0.74
N VAL A 64 6.27 -9.90 1.39
CA VAL A 64 7.42 -8.98 1.34
C VAL A 64 8.31 -9.29 2.55
N PRO A 65 9.57 -9.72 2.35
CA PRO A 65 10.42 -10.14 3.46
C PRO A 65 10.86 -8.95 4.31
N SER A 66 11.04 -9.17 5.61
CA SER A 66 11.74 -8.23 6.48
C SER A 66 13.20 -8.07 6.05
N LYS A 67 13.76 -6.89 6.28
CA LYS A 67 15.18 -6.59 6.00
C LYS A 67 15.95 -6.57 7.31
N LYS A 68 17.20 -7.06 7.31
CA LYS A 68 18.09 -6.88 8.47
C LYS A 68 18.66 -5.48 8.43
N VAL A 69 18.59 -4.77 9.56
CA VAL A 69 18.91 -3.34 9.62
C VAL A 69 19.69 -2.97 10.88
N GLU A 70 20.42 -1.87 10.79
CA GLU A 70 20.99 -1.13 11.92
C GLU A 70 20.32 0.25 12.00
N GLY A 71 20.26 0.86 13.19
CA GLY A 71 19.62 2.17 13.38
C GLY A 71 18.09 2.13 13.48
N TRP A 72 17.52 0.93 13.71
CA TRP A 72 16.10 0.68 13.95
C TRP A 72 15.89 0.05 15.34
N MET A 73 14.65 0.07 15.85
CA MET A 73 14.30 -0.46 17.18
C MET A 73 14.53 -1.97 17.32
N LEU A 74 14.50 -2.70 16.21
CA LEU A 74 14.71 -4.15 16.12
C LEU A 74 15.78 -4.47 15.06
N PRO A 75 16.42 -5.65 15.12
CA PRO A 75 17.39 -6.06 14.10
C PRO A 75 16.75 -6.33 12.73
N GLU A 76 15.44 -6.58 12.70
CA GLU A 76 14.66 -6.80 11.49
C GLU A 76 13.58 -5.74 11.34
N MET A 77 13.45 -5.19 10.13
CA MET A 77 12.45 -4.20 9.76
C MET A 77 11.42 -4.80 8.79
N PRO A 78 10.15 -4.89 9.18
CA PRO A 78 9.08 -5.32 8.28
C PRO A 78 8.76 -4.23 7.25
N SER A 79 8.09 -4.60 6.15
CA SER A 79 7.69 -3.63 5.11
C SER A 79 6.55 -2.70 5.54
N LEU A 80 5.63 -3.25 6.34
CA LEU A 80 4.38 -2.64 6.79
C LEU A 80 3.43 -2.28 5.64
N ILE A 81 2.68 -3.27 5.12
CA ILE A 81 1.63 -3.04 4.12
C ILE A 81 0.43 -2.33 4.78
N THR A 82 0.20 -1.08 4.42
CA THR A 82 -0.82 -0.24 5.09
C THR A 82 -2.09 -0.04 4.29
N ASP A 83 -2.00 -0.04 2.96
CA ASP A 83 -3.14 0.05 2.06
C ASP A 83 -2.94 -0.86 0.85
N ILE A 84 -4.06 -1.36 0.32
CA ILE A 84 -4.11 -2.12 -0.93
C ILE A 84 -5.28 -1.61 -1.78
N LEU A 85 -5.14 -1.67 -3.10
CA LEU A 85 -6.26 -1.46 -4.03
C LEU A 85 -6.13 -2.37 -5.26
N ILE A 86 -7.23 -2.49 -6.00
CA ILE A 86 -7.32 -3.31 -7.22
C ILE A 86 -7.75 -2.39 -8.37
N SER A 87 -7.14 -2.53 -9.55
CA SER A 87 -7.58 -1.82 -10.76
C SER A 87 -8.97 -2.27 -11.20
N LEU A 88 -9.76 -1.38 -11.80
CA LEU A 88 -11.17 -1.67 -12.15
C LEU A 88 -11.37 -2.88 -13.09
N ASP A 89 -10.37 -3.22 -13.89
CA ASP A 89 -10.37 -4.42 -14.74
C ASP A 89 -9.97 -5.69 -13.99
N ASP A 90 -9.83 -5.61 -12.67
CA ASP A 90 -9.39 -6.68 -11.77
C ASP A 90 -8.04 -7.29 -12.15
N ARG A 91 -7.19 -6.57 -12.88
CA ARG A 91 -5.93 -7.13 -13.39
C ARG A 91 -4.74 -6.86 -12.49
N PHE A 92 -4.69 -5.71 -11.83
CA PHE A 92 -3.56 -5.31 -11.00
C PHE A 92 -3.98 -5.06 -9.56
N LEU A 93 -3.17 -5.54 -8.63
CA LEU A 93 -3.21 -5.19 -7.23
C LEU A 93 -2.04 -4.26 -6.91
N TYR A 94 -2.31 -3.18 -6.18
CA TYR A 94 -1.32 -2.24 -5.72
C TYR A 94 -1.29 -2.23 -4.20
N PHE A 95 -0.13 -2.02 -3.62
CA PHE A 95 -0.03 -1.78 -2.19
C PHE A 95 1.14 -0.88 -1.81
N SER A 96 1.01 -0.24 -0.65
CA SER A 96 2.02 0.64 -0.07
C SER A 96 2.75 -0.06 1.08
N ASN A 97 4.08 -0.18 0.98
CA ASN A 97 4.93 -0.55 2.10
C ASN A 97 5.38 0.72 2.82
N TRP A 98 4.68 1.08 3.89
CA TRP A 98 4.90 2.37 4.53
C TRP A 98 6.29 2.50 5.15
N LEU A 99 6.82 1.43 5.78
CA LEU A 99 8.15 1.45 6.39
C LEU A 99 9.28 1.32 5.37
N HIS A 100 9.16 0.40 4.42
CA HIS A 100 10.19 0.24 3.36
C HIS A 100 10.18 1.39 2.36
N GLY A 101 9.07 2.11 2.24
CA GLY A 101 9.01 3.31 1.42
C GLY A 101 8.62 3.10 -0.04
N ASP A 102 8.19 1.90 -0.43
CA ASP A 102 7.84 1.58 -1.82
C ASP A 102 6.35 1.29 -2.04
N ILE A 103 5.89 1.58 -3.25
CA ILE A 103 4.64 1.05 -3.79
C ILE A 103 4.98 -0.11 -4.71
N ARG A 104 4.19 -1.18 -4.65
CA ARG A 104 4.30 -2.31 -5.57
C ARG A 104 3.03 -2.48 -6.39
N GLN A 105 3.20 -2.95 -7.62
CA GLN A 105 2.14 -3.36 -8.55
C GLN A 105 2.33 -4.84 -8.86
N TYR A 106 1.28 -5.62 -8.65
CA TYR A 106 1.22 -7.04 -8.94
C TYR A 106 0.17 -7.33 -10.01
N ASP A 107 0.54 -8.09 -11.05
CA ASP A 107 -0.43 -8.71 -11.94
C ASP A 107 -1.10 -9.85 -11.19
N ILE A 108 -2.42 -9.78 -11.03
CA ILE A 108 -3.27 -10.75 -10.35
C ILE A 108 -4.14 -11.55 -11.32
N THR A 109 -3.83 -11.58 -12.62
CA THR A 109 -4.57 -12.37 -13.62
C THR A 109 -4.68 -13.83 -13.17
N ASP A 110 -3.56 -14.41 -12.72
CA ASP A 110 -3.58 -15.60 -11.86
C ASP A 110 -3.65 -15.18 -10.39
N ARG A 111 -4.87 -15.24 -9.87
CA ARG A 111 -5.23 -14.73 -8.55
C ARG A 111 -4.51 -15.41 -7.40
N ARG A 112 -4.07 -16.66 -7.59
CA ARG A 112 -3.38 -17.47 -6.57
C ARG A 112 -1.87 -17.27 -6.63
N ASN A 113 -1.35 -16.78 -7.76
CA ASN A 113 0.07 -16.53 -7.98
C ASN A 113 0.31 -15.10 -8.51
N PRO A 114 0.04 -14.05 -7.71
CA PRO A 114 0.34 -12.68 -8.10
C PRO A 114 1.81 -12.49 -8.49
N LYS A 115 2.07 -11.70 -9.54
CA LYS A 115 3.42 -11.45 -10.06
C LYS A 115 3.79 -9.99 -9.92
N LEU A 116 4.90 -9.69 -9.27
CA LEU A 116 5.43 -8.33 -9.19
C LEU A 116 5.81 -7.83 -10.60
N VAL A 117 5.21 -6.72 -11.02
CA VAL A 117 5.44 -6.12 -12.36
C VAL A 117 5.84 -4.65 -12.29
N GLY A 118 5.77 -4.02 -11.12
CA GLY A 118 6.21 -2.63 -10.93
C GLY A 118 6.53 -2.34 -9.47
N GLN A 119 7.53 -1.49 -9.24
CA GLN A 119 7.92 -1.02 -7.92
C GLN A 119 8.50 0.39 -8.03
N VAL A 120 8.17 1.28 -7.09
CA VAL A 120 8.76 2.61 -7.00
C VAL A 120 8.97 3.02 -5.55
N PHE A 121 10.16 3.53 -5.21
CA PHE A 121 10.50 4.03 -3.88
C PHE A 121 10.20 5.54 -3.77
N LEU A 122 9.53 5.93 -2.69
CA LEU A 122 8.94 7.26 -2.46
C LEU A 122 9.22 7.76 -1.04
N GLY A 123 10.41 7.49 -0.51
CA GLY A 123 10.78 7.80 0.87
C GLY A 123 10.90 6.54 1.72
N GLY A 124 10.26 6.54 2.89
CA GLY A 124 10.31 5.46 3.86
C GLY A 124 11.53 5.53 4.78
N SER A 125 11.66 4.53 5.64
CA SER A 125 12.70 4.51 6.68
C SER A 125 14.04 4.00 6.18
N ILE A 126 14.07 3.24 5.08
CA ILE A 126 15.29 2.67 4.51
C ILE A 126 15.93 3.55 3.44
N ILE A 127 15.70 4.87 3.43
CA ILE A 127 16.45 5.77 2.52
C ILE A 127 17.95 5.81 2.86
N ARG A 128 18.80 5.86 1.84
CA ARG A 128 20.27 5.70 1.95
C ARG A 128 20.97 6.79 2.80
N ASP A 129 20.38 7.98 2.89
CA ASP A 129 20.86 9.10 3.71
C ASP A 129 20.11 9.23 5.05
N GLY A 130 19.30 8.22 5.40
CA GLY A 130 18.53 8.13 6.62
C GLY A 130 19.30 7.49 7.79
N PRO A 131 18.65 7.38 8.96
CA PRO A 131 19.27 6.78 10.15
C PRO A 131 19.33 5.25 10.09
N VAL A 132 18.55 4.61 9.21
CA VAL A 132 18.51 3.14 9.09
C VAL A 132 19.47 2.69 8.00
N LYS A 133 20.33 1.73 8.31
CA LYS A 133 21.22 1.08 7.35
C LYS A 133 20.73 -0.33 7.08
N VAL A 134 20.52 -0.67 5.81
CA VAL A 134 20.17 -2.05 5.42
C VAL A 134 21.44 -2.90 5.37
N LEU A 135 21.48 -3.96 6.17
CA LEU A 135 22.60 -4.90 6.26
C LEU A 135 22.39 -6.10 5.34
N GLU A 136 21.15 -6.58 5.23
CA GLU A 136 20.75 -7.67 4.35
C GLU A 136 19.34 -7.40 3.84
N ASP A 137 19.20 -7.48 2.52
CA ASP A 137 17.93 -7.43 1.84
C ASP A 137 17.70 -8.77 1.12
N PRO A 138 16.74 -9.60 1.55
CA PRO A 138 16.45 -10.86 0.87
C PRO A 138 16.04 -10.70 -0.60
N GLU A 139 15.59 -9.51 -1.00
CA GLU A 139 15.26 -9.18 -2.40
C GLU A 139 16.47 -8.64 -3.19
N ASN A 140 17.65 -8.57 -2.56
CA ASN A 140 18.91 -8.09 -3.13
C ASN A 140 18.82 -6.70 -3.78
N GLN A 141 17.99 -5.81 -3.23
CA GLN A 141 17.84 -4.45 -3.74
C GLN A 141 18.85 -3.52 -3.06
N GLU A 142 19.33 -2.54 -3.81
CA GLU A 142 20.09 -1.45 -3.20
C GLU A 142 19.20 -0.59 -2.30
N GLN A 143 19.80 -0.04 -1.26
CA GLN A 143 19.12 0.93 -0.41
C GLN A 143 18.73 2.18 -1.23
N PRO A 144 17.44 2.57 -1.29
CA PRO A 144 16.95 3.60 -2.20
C PRO A 144 17.47 5.00 -1.86
N PRO A 145 17.69 5.88 -2.86
CA PRO A 145 18.03 7.27 -2.61
C PRO A 145 16.82 8.03 -2.02
N PRO A 146 17.05 9.18 -1.37
CA PRO A 146 15.96 10.09 -1.00
C PRO A 146 15.15 10.53 -2.23
N CYS A 147 13.84 10.65 -2.06
CA CYS A 147 12.94 11.12 -3.11
C CYS A 147 12.79 12.66 -3.04
N PHE A 148 12.96 13.32 -4.17
CA PHE A 148 12.76 14.76 -4.33
C PHE A 148 11.81 15.03 -5.49
N ILE A 149 10.85 15.93 -5.28
CA ILE A 149 9.91 16.39 -6.31
C ILE A 149 9.83 17.92 -6.21
N LYS A 150 10.04 18.62 -7.32
CA LYS A 150 10.05 20.10 -7.36
C LYS A 150 10.91 20.75 -6.26
N GLY A 151 12.05 20.13 -5.91
CA GLY A 151 12.97 20.60 -4.88
C GLY A 151 12.55 20.32 -3.43
N LYS A 152 11.37 19.73 -3.18
CA LYS A 152 10.95 19.24 -1.86
C LYS A 152 11.38 17.79 -1.67
N ARG A 153 12.02 17.49 -0.55
CA ARG A 153 12.25 16.12 -0.09
C ARG A 153 10.92 15.53 0.36
N VAL A 154 10.60 14.31 -0.04
CA VAL A 154 9.37 13.63 0.38
C VAL A 154 9.53 13.13 1.82
N PRO A 155 8.72 13.60 2.78
CA PRO A 155 8.73 13.08 4.13
C PRO A 155 7.80 11.85 4.26
N GLY A 156 8.12 10.95 5.18
CA GLY A 156 7.33 9.74 5.40
C GLY A 156 7.58 8.65 4.37
N GLY A 157 6.65 7.70 4.29
CA GLY A 157 6.58 6.67 3.26
C GLY A 157 5.20 6.66 2.60
N PRO A 158 5.02 5.95 1.46
CA PRO A 158 3.73 5.86 0.79
C PRO A 158 2.70 5.17 1.68
N GLN A 159 1.50 5.72 1.75
CA GLN A 159 0.39 5.21 2.55
C GLN A 159 -0.87 5.08 1.69
N MET A 160 -1.93 5.88 1.87
CA MET A 160 -3.18 5.69 1.12
C MET A 160 -2.92 5.84 -0.38
N LEU A 161 -3.50 4.92 -1.13
CA LEU A 161 -3.41 4.82 -2.58
C LEU A 161 -4.78 5.11 -3.19
N GLN A 162 -4.80 5.79 -4.33
CA GLN A 162 -6.01 5.93 -5.11
C GLN A 162 -5.72 5.94 -6.61
N LEU A 163 -6.21 4.91 -7.30
CA LEU A 163 -6.02 4.72 -8.74
C LEU A 163 -7.14 5.42 -9.52
N SER A 164 -6.79 6.06 -10.63
CA SER A 164 -7.75 6.58 -11.59
C SER A 164 -8.54 5.45 -12.26
N LEU A 165 -9.78 5.74 -12.68
CA LEU A 165 -10.65 4.74 -13.32
C LEU A 165 -10.05 4.12 -14.58
N ASP A 166 -9.20 4.85 -15.32
CA ASP A 166 -8.49 4.33 -16.51
C ASP A 166 -7.22 3.53 -16.16
N GLY A 167 -6.89 3.38 -14.88
CA GLY A 167 -5.74 2.62 -14.38
C GLY A 167 -4.37 3.25 -14.62
N ARG A 168 -4.30 4.51 -15.10
CA ARG A 168 -3.04 5.12 -15.57
C ARG A 168 -2.36 6.04 -14.57
N ARG A 169 -3.08 6.50 -13.54
CA ARG A 169 -2.57 7.46 -12.55
C ARG A 169 -2.89 6.94 -11.16
N LEU A 170 -1.86 6.69 -10.37
CA LEU A 170 -1.99 6.31 -8.98
C LEU A 170 -1.55 7.47 -8.11
N TYR A 171 -2.45 7.99 -7.28
CA TYR A 171 -2.13 9.04 -6.32
C TYR A 171 -1.85 8.42 -4.97
N VAL A 172 -0.92 9.02 -4.23
CA VAL A 172 -0.47 8.51 -2.94
C VAL A 172 -0.24 9.63 -1.96
N THR A 173 -0.67 9.44 -0.71
CA THR A 173 -0.33 10.29 0.44
C THR A 173 0.64 9.59 1.39
N THR A 174 1.17 10.30 2.38
CA THR A 174 2.25 9.77 3.24
C THR A 174 1.88 9.53 4.71
N SER A 175 0.76 10.07 5.21
CA SER A 175 0.36 9.90 6.62
C SER A 175 -0.47 8.64 6.83
N LEU A 176 -0.13 7.85 7.84
CA LEU A 176 -0.90 6.67 8.28
C LEU A 176 -1.83 7.03 9.44
N PHE A 177 -1.24 7.44 10.55
CA PHE A 177 -1.94 7.72 11.79
C PHE A 177 -1.01 8.55 12.66
N SER A 178 -1.45 9.72 13.11
CA SER A 178 -0.58 10.74 13.72
C SER A 178 0.32 10.23 14.86
N GLY A 179 -0.13 9.25 15.65
CA GLY A 179 0.68 8.60 16.68
C GLY A 179 1.85 7.79 16.10
N TRP A 180 1.60 7.03 15.05
CA TRP A 180 2.62 6.24 14.34
C TRP A 180 3.51 7.14 13.49
N ASP A 181 2.93 8.13 12.82
CA ASP A 181 3.65 9.13 12.04
C ASP A 181 4.69 9.84 12.92
N ARG A 182 4.32 10.24 14.14
CA ARG A 182 5.26 10.87 15.09
C ARG A 182 6.38 9.94 15.52
N GLN A 183 6.09 8.65 15.68
CA GLN A 183 7.06 7.66 16.11
C GLN A 183 8.07 7.31 15.00
N PHE A 184 7.58 7.10 13.78
CA PHE A 184 8.39 6.55 12.68
C PHE A 184 8.89 7.62 11.70
N TYR A 185 8.16 8.72 11.55
CA TYR A 185 8.48 9.84 10.66
C TYR A 185 8.28 11.20 11.36
N PRO A 186 9.02 11.50 12.44
CA PRO A 186 8.85 12.74 13.20
C PRO A 186 9.04 14.01 12.35
N GLU A 187 9.86 13.98 11.30
CA GLU A 187 10.00 15.12 10.38
C GLU A 187 8.72 15.38 9.57
N MET A 188 7.94 14.35 9.22
CA MET A 188 6.66 14.52 8.53
C MET A 188 5.65 15.31 9.39
N ILE A 189 5.71 15.17 10.72
CA ILE A 189 4.89 15.97 11.64
C ILE A 189 5.26 17.46 11.58
N ARG A 190 6.53 17.78 11.30
CA ARG A 190 7.03 19.17 11.24
C ARG A 190 6.89 19.78 9.85
N GLU A 191 7.08 18.98 8.80
CA GLU A 191 7.12 19.44 7.41
C GLU A 191 5.79 19.27 6.67
N GLY A 192 4.86 18.50 7.25
CA GLY A 192 3.60 18.14 6.64
C GLY A 192 3.74 16.94 5.71
N SER A 193 2.62 16.28 5.48
CA SER A 193 2.51 15.23 4.48
C SER A 193 2.52 15.79 3.05
N VAL A 194 2.60 14.92 2.07
CA VAL A 194 2.50 15.26 0.65
C VAL A 194 1.54 14.32 -0.07
N MET A 195 1.01 14.77 -1.21
CA MET A 195 0.40 13.90 -2.20
C MET A 195 1.24 13.91 -3.48
N MET A 196 1.52 12.72 -4.02
CA MET A 196 2.28 12.48 -5.23
C MET A 196 1.42 11.76 -6.27
N GLN A 197 1.82 11.83 -7.54
CA GLN A 197 1.23 11.03 -8.63
C GLN A 197 2.29 10.07 -9.18
N ILE A 198 1.89 8.83 -9.39
CA ILE A 198 2.66 7.78 -10.06
C ILE A 198 1.98 7.48 -11.38
N ASP A 199 2.76 7.52 -12.46
CA ASP A 199 2.34 7.08 -13.78
C ASP A 199 2.44 5.55 -13.84
N VAL A 200 1.35 4.92 -14.28
CA VAL A 200 1.18 3.46 -14.27
C VAL A 200 1.13 2.94 -15.71
N ASP A 201 1.99 1.96 -16.03
CA ASP A 201 1.80 1.14 -17.24
C ASP A 201 0.71 0.11 -16.97
N SER A 202 -0.54 0.51 -17.27
CA SER A 202 -1.73 -0.35 -17.18
C SER A 202 -1.76 -1.52 -18.18
N VAL A 203 -0.78 -1.63 -19.08
CA VAL A 203 -0.75 -2.69 -20.10
C VAL A 203 0.28 -3.75 -19.74
N ASN A 204 1.52 -3.38 -19.47
CA ASN A 204 2.61 -4.33 -19.19
C ASN A 204 2.98 -4.42 -17.71
N GLY A 205 2.45 -3.51 -16.89
CA GLY A 205 2.96 -3.26 -15.54
C GLY A 205 4.18 -2.35 -15.56
N GLY A 206 4.34 -1.59 -14.48
CA GLY A 206 5.39 -0.60 -14.34
C GLY A 206 4.86 0.64 -13.62
N LEU A 207 5.70 1.17 -12.74
CA LEU A 207 5.42 2.37 -11.94
C LEU A 207 6.54 3.38 -12.16
N SER A 208 6.18 4.64 -12.39
CA SER A 208 7.16 5.72 -12.45
C SER A 208 6.63 6.98 -11.77
N LEU A 209 7.49 7.65 -10.99
CA LEU A 209 7.11 8.85 -10.29
C LEU A 209 6.94 10.03 -11.26
N ASN A 210 5.78 10.68 -11.25
CA ASN A 210 5.58 11.93 -11.99
C ASN A 210 6.25 13.09 -11.27
N GLN A 211 7.42 13.50 -11.76
CA GLN A 211 8.23 14.61 -11.22
C GLN A 211 7.55 15.98 -11.32
N ASN A 212 6.45 16.11 -12.07
CA ASN A 212 5.73 17.36 -12.28
C ASN A 212 4.53 17.53 -11.35
N PHE A 213 4.18 16.53 -10.52
CA PHE A 213 3.04 16.58 -9.62
C PHE A 213 3.47 16.45 -8.15
N LEU A 214 3.14 17.47 -7.35
CA LEU A 214 3.30 17.45 -5.91
C LEU A 214 2.26 18.40 -5.31
N VAL A 215 1.48 17.90 -4.35
CA VAL A 215 0.72 18.74 -3.42
C VAL A 215 1.42 18.65 -2.07
N ASP A 216 1.80 19.81 -1.55
CA ASP A 216 2.53 19.97 -0.30
C ASP A 216 1.60 20.53 0.77
N PHE A 217 1.27 19.71 1.78
CA PHE A 217 0.39 20.08 2.88
C PHE A 217 1.15 20.71 4.07
N GLY A 218 2.44 21.02 3.91
CA GLY A 218 3.27 21.66 4.94
C GLY A 218 2.96 23.12 5.20
N LYS A 219 2.25 23.78 4.27
CA LYS A 219 1.96 25.22 4.29
C LYS A 219 0.46 25.53 4.41
N GLU A 220 -0.32 24.59 4.95
CA GLU A 220 -1.74 24.86 5.24
C GLU A 220 -1.86 25.99 6.29
N PRO A 221 -2.99 26.74 6.31
CA PRO A 221 -3.13 27.96 7.11
C PRO A 221 -2.86 27.78 8.62
N ASP A 222 -3.20 26.61 9.17
CA ASP A 222 -3.06 26.29 10.59
C ASP A 222 -1.79 25.46 10.89
N GLY A 223 -0.88 25.36 9.92
CA GLY A 223 0.37 24.60 10.01
C GLY A 223 0.35 23.28 9.24
N PRO A 224 1.39 22.46 9.38
CA PRO A 224 1.54 21.26 8.57
C PRO A 224 0.41 20.24 8.78
N ALA A 225 -0.21 19.80 7.68
CA ALA A 225 -1.31 18.85 7.70
C ALA A 225 -0.88 17.43 7.26
N LEU A 226 -1.61 16.44 7.77
CA LEU A 226 -1.39 15.01 7.56
C LEU A 226 -2.54 14.44 6.71
N ALA A 227 -2.37 14.48 5.39
CA ALA A 227 -3.30 13.96 4.41
C ALA A 227 -3.28 12.43 4.40
N HIS A 228 -4.47 11.85 4.42
CA HIS A 228 -4.68 10.41 4.51
C HIS A 228 -5.41 9.94 3.23
N GLU A 229 -6.71 9.70 3.29
CA GLU A 229 -7.49 9.18 2.15
C GLU A 229 -7.73 10.23 1.05
N LEU A 230 -7.76 9.74 -0.19
CA LEU A 230 -8.02 10.51 -1.40
C LEU A 230 -9.32 10.03 -2.03
N ARG A 231 -10.19 10.94 -2.46
CA ARG A 231 -11.44 10.61 -3.17
C ARG A 231 -11.57 11.41 -4.43
N TYR A 232 -11.92 10.76 -5.54
CA TYR A 232 -12.10 11.43 -6.82
C TYR A 232 -13.52 11.98 -6.94
N PRO A 233 -13.70 13.18 -7.51
CA PRO A 233 -15.02 13.64 -7.93
C PRO A 233 -15.61 12.66 -8.95
N GLY A 234 -16.75 12.05 -8.62
CA GLY A 234 -17.47 11.14 -9.52
C GLY A 234 -17.14 9.64 -9.37
N GLY A 235 -16.41 9.25 -8.33
CA GLY A 235 -16.13 7.85 -8.03
C GLY A 235 -14.71 7.41 -8.37
N ASP A 236 -14.25 6.35 -7.70
CA ASP A 236 -12.91 5.78 -7.80
C ASP A 236 -12.90 4.29 -7.45
N CYS A 237 -11.77 3.63 -7.68
CA CYS A 237 -11.63 2.17 -7.49
C CYS A 237 -11.79 1.68 -6.03
N THR A 238 -12.15 2.54 -5.08
CA THR A 238 -12.36 2.16 -3.67
C THR A 238 -13.63 2.77 -3.08
N SER A 239 -14.41 3.55 -3.84
CA SER A 239 -15.68 4.16 -3.36
C SER A 239 -16.91 3.44 -3.90
N ASP A 240 -16.83 2.88 -5.10
CA ASP A 240 -17.97 2.30 -5.79
C ASP A 240 -17.97 0.77 -5.71
N ILE A 241 -19.18 0.21 -5.62
CA ILE A 241 -19.45 -1.22 -5.75
C ILE A 241 -20.47 -1.37 -6.87
N TRP A 242 -20.16 -2.16 -7.89
CA TRP A 242 -21.06 -2.44 -9.01
C TRP A 242 -22.00 -3.60 -8.64
N LEU A 243 -23.24 -3.58 -9.16
CA LEU A 243 -24.28 -4.57 -8.92
C LEU A 243 -24.75 -5.20 -10.23
#